data_AF-A0A0C3C6J7-F1
#
_entry.id   AF-A0A0C3C6J7-F1
#
_cell.length_a   1.000
_cell.length_b   1.000
_cell.length_c   1.000
_cell.angle_alpha   90.00
_cell.angle_beta   90.00
_cell.angle_gamma   90.00
#
_symmetry.space_group_name_H-M   'P 1'
#
loop_
_entity.id
_entity.type
_entity.pdbx_description
1 polymer ?
#
loop_
_entity_poly.entity_id
_entity_poly.type
_entity_poly.pdbx_seq_one_letter_code
_entity_poly.pdbx_strand_id
1 'polypeptide(L)'
;MAPNRRKSVDSSSSSSSDSSRGGGKKYKKKEKKDKKDKKEKKDKNSSSGHNYLTTTHGSNPQAHMSFGDQKHQEGIHSGDAFSHPPPPSYSSTHQAAPPSGYRLPLTTTAPFPDPSQAGQPPFYDADGVSPVFIGSALLDGSVHPCKIGPHLQPFASVPYGGAEYGHHGRFDLLPFRPDQMEFVHTSHGVIPPGRRPVEGGYEEDGNKLYHAVAVVNGVKVPGKTGEHLRGSRVAFGGAEHEIDNNYEILCWK
;
A
#
# COMPACT_ATOMS: atom_id res chain seq x y z
N MET A 1 -13.47 50.14 23.32
CA MET A 1 -14.43 51.05 22.66
C MET A 1 -13.64 52.15 21.97
N ALA A 2 -13.88 52.31 20.67
CA ALA A 2 -13.06 53.09 19.73
C ALA A 2 -13.24 54.61 19.84
N PRO A 3 -12.32 55.39 19.24
CA PRO A 3 -12.66 56.63 18.57
C PRO A 3 -12.39 56.52 17.06
N ASN A 4 -13.39 56.89 16.26
CA ASN A 4 -13.35 56.80 14.80
C ASN A 4 -12.78 58.10 14.20
N ARG A 5 -11.78 57.97 13.31
CA ARG A 5 -11.05 59.05 12.63
C ARG A 5 -11.27 58.94 11.11
N ARG A 6 -11.64 60.08 10.50
CA ARG A 6 -11.18 60.64 9.20
C ARG A 6 -11.50 59.84 7.90
N LYS A 7 -12.28 60.41 6.97
CA LYS A 7 -11.94 61.37 5.89
C LYS A 7 -10.98 60.81 4.81
N SER A 8 -11.50 60.69 3.59
CA SER A 8 -10.79 60.74 2.29
C SER A 8 -11.80 61.24 1.23
N VAL A 9 -11.69 62.45 0.69
CA VAL A 9 -10.90 62.96 -0.47
C VAL A 9 -11.23 62.32 -1.82
N ASP A 10 -11.67 63.18 -2.74
CA ASP A 10 -11.94 62.99 -4.16
C ASP A 10 -10.67 62.71 -4.98
N SER A 11 -10.83 62.09 -6.16
CA SER A 11 -10.33 62.60 -7.45
C SER A 11 -10.82 61.76 -8.64
N SER A 12 -11.24 62.48 -9.67
CA SER A 12 -11.76 62.07 -10.98
C SER A 12 -10.64 61.69 -11.95
N SER A 13 -10.92 60.82 -12.93
CA SER A 13 -10.68 61.13 -14.37
C SER A 13 -11.11 60.00 -15.31
N SER A 14 -11.75 60.45 -16.37
CA SER A 14 -12.37 59.78 -17.52
C SER A 14 -11.42 58.98 -18.42
N SER A 15 -11.94 57.95 -19.09
CA SER A 15 -11.77 57.82 -20.55
C SER A 15 -12.78 56.85 -21.15
N SER A 16 -13.44 57.39 -22.18
CA SER A 16 -14.39 56.80 -23.11
C SER A 16 -13.71 55.91 -24.15
N SER A 17 -14.37 54.82 -24.57
CA SER A 17 -14.55 54.50 -26.01
C SER A 17 -15.31 53.19 -26.22
N ASP A 18 -16.43 53.37 -26.92
CA ASP A 18 -16.95 52.57 -28.03
C ASP A 18 -17.49 51.14 -27.89
N SER A 19 -18.77 51.09 -28.25
CA SER A 19 -19.59 50.01 -28.77
C SER A 19 -18.99 49.28 -29.98
N SER A 20 -19.16 47.96 -30.05
CA SER A 20 -20.07 47.32 -31.03
C SER A 20 -19.93 45.79 -31.16
N ARG A 21 -21.11 45.14 -31.15
CA ARG A 21 -21.57 44.05 -32.04
C ARG A 21 -20.76 42.76 -32.16
N GLY A 22 -21.37 41.69 -31.64
CA GLY A 22 -21.92 40.62 -32.47
C GLY A 22 -20.98 39.48 -32.86
N GLY A 23 -21.32 38.25 -32.46
CA GLY A 23 -20.69 37.06 -33.02
C GLY A 23 -20.93 35.80 -32.21
N GLY A 24 -22.15 35.28 -32.24
CA GLY A 24 -22.45 33.97 -31.67
C GLY A 24 -21.62 32.86 -32.35
N LYS A 25 -21.04 31.97 -31.56
CA LYS A 25 -20.58 30.66 -32.03
C LYS A 25 -21.18 29.58 -31.16
N LYS A 26 -22.17 28.92 -31.77
CA LYS A 26 -22.79 27.65 -31.37
C LYS A 26 -21.70 26.60 -31.13
N TYR A 27 -21.53 26.16 -29.88
CA TYR A 27 -20.81 24.92 -29.60
C TYR A 27 -21.71 23.73 -29.96
N LYS A 28 -21.27 22.96 -30.97
CA LYS A 28 -21.92 21.73 -31.43
C LYS A 28 -21.78 20.65 -30.35
N LYS A 29 -22.92 20.30 -29.75
CA LYS A 29 -23.15 19.04 -29.02
C LYS A 29 -22.87 17.87 -29.96
N LYS A 30 -21.79 17.13 -29.71
CA LYS A 30 -21.45 15.89 -30.44
C LYS A 30 -21.99 14.73 -29.61
N GLU A 31 -23.22 14.32 -29.92
CA GLU A 31 -23.80 13.06 -29.46
C GLU A 31 -22.94 11.91 -30.00
N LYS A 32 -22.27 11.16 -29.11
CA LYS A 32 -21.70 9.86 -29.43
C LYS A 32 -22.78 8.81 -29.15
N LYS A 33 -23.30 8.32 -30.27
CA LYS A 33 -24.25 7.24 -30.46
C LYS A 33 -23.77 5.94 -29.81
N ASP A 34 -24.63 5.39 -28.95
CA ASP A 34 -24.55 4.04 -28.40
C ASP A 34 -24.47 2.99 -29.52
N LYS A 35 -23.47 2.10 -29.44
CA LYS A 35 -23.48 0.83 -30.16
C LYS A 35 -23.62 -0.29 -29.13
N LYS A 36 -24.87 -0.71 -28.99
CA LYS A 36 -25.33 -1.91 -28.28
C LYS A 36 -25.19 -3.10 -29.24
N ASP A 37 -24.10 -3.85 -29.13
CA ASP A 37 -23.99 -5.16 -29.77
C ASP A 37 -24.45 -6.23 -28.78
N LYS A 38 -25.64 -6.73 -29.06
CA LYS A 38 -26.32 -7.84 -28.40
C LYS A 38 -25.88 -9.12 -29.10
N LYS A 39 -25.14 -10.00 -28.43
CA LYS A 39 -24.91 -11.37 -28.90
C LYS A 39 -25.33 -12.37 -27.82
N GLU A 40 -26.58 -12.81 -27.93
CA GLU A 40 -27.09 -14.02 -27.30
C GLU A 40 -26.95 -15.21 -28.26
N LYS A 41 -27.03 -16.42 -27.66
CA LYS A 41 -27.02 -17.79 -28.20
C LYS A 41 -25.61 -18.40 -28.27
N LYS A 42 -25.37 -19.59 -27.72
CA LYS A 42 -26.27 -20.75 -27.63
C LYS A 42 -25.73 -21.77 -26.63
N ASP A 43 -26.63 -22.31 -25.81
CA ASP A 43 -26.43 -23.50 -24.99
C ASP A 43 -26.00 -24.71 -25.82
N LYS A 44 -25.05 -25.49 -25.31
CA LYS A 44 -24.96 -26.93 -25.58
C LYS A 44 -24.56 -27.67 -24.32
N ASN A 45 -25.61 -28.16 -23.67
CA ASN A 45 -25.63 -29.31 -22.79
C ASN A 45 -25.15 -30.56 -23.57
N SER A 46 -24.20 -31.32 -23.03
CA SER A 46 -23.98 -32.71 -23.44
C SER A 46 -23.62 -33.55 -22.23
N SER A 47 -24.67 -34.07 -21.62
CA SER A 47 -24.69 -35.27 -20.79
C SER A 47 -24.42 -36.52 -21.62
N SER A 48 -23.51 -37.38 -21.15
CA SER A 48 -23.47 -38.84 -21.35
C SER A 48 -22.45 -39.34 -20.32
N GLY A 49 -22.73 -40.20 -19.34
CA GLY A 49 -23.79 -41.20 -19.19
C GLY A 49 -23.24 -42.59 -19.50
N HIS A 50 -23.21 -43.45 -18.46
CA HIS A 50 -23.01 -44.93 -18.46
C HIS A 50 -21.57 -45.47 -18.39
N ASN A 51 -21.24 -46.55 -17.66
CA ASN A 51 -22.00 -47.42 -16.74
C ASN A 51 -21.02 -48.27 -15.90
N TYR A 52 -21.54 -48.77 -14.79
CA TYR A 52 -21.01 -49.77 -13.87
C TYR A 52 -20.55 -51.08 -14.53
N LEU A 53 -19.49 -51.72 -14.00
CA LEU A 53 -19.58 -53.09 -13.44
C LEU A 53 -18.34 -53.46 -12.59
N THR A 54 -18.64 -54.30 -11.59
CA THR A 54 -17.85 -54.93 -10.53
C THR A 54 -16.76 -55.90 -11.00
N THR A 55 -15.70 -56.13 -10.20
CA THR A 55 -15.33 -57.43 -9.59
C THR A 55 -14.04 -57.32 -8.73
N THR A 56 -13.97 -58.20 -7.75
CA THR A 56 -13.27 -58.32 -6.47
C THR A 56 -11.85 -58.93 -6.44
N HIS A 57 -11.17 -58.70 -5.30
CA HIS A 57 -10.24 -59.57 -4.51
C HIS A 57 -8.70 -59.37 -4.53
N GLY A 58 -8.13 -59.32 -3.31
CA GLY A 58 -6.74 -59.69 -2.95
C GLY A 58 -6.03 -58.65 -2.07
N SER A 59 -6.27 -58.56 -0.74
CA SER A 59 -5.60 -59.27 0.38
C SER A 59 -4.20 -58.77 0.83
N ASN A 60 -4.20 -58.03 1.96
CA ASN A 60 -3.27 -58.05 3.13
C ASN A 60 -1.78 -57.59 3.01
N PRO A 61 -1.04 -57.30 4.12
CA PRO A 61 -1.44 -56.95 5.50
C PRO A 61 -0.77 -55.66 6.08
N GLN A 62 -1.35 -55.20 7.20
CA GLN A 62 -0.77 -54.31 8.20
C GLN A 62 0.47 -54.91 8.88
N ALA A 63 1.49 -54.09 9.12
CA ALA A 63 2.59 -54.39 10.04
C ALA A 63 2.41 -53.60 11.35
N HIS A 64 2.27 -54.36 12.43
CA HIS A 64 2.30 -53.96 13.83
C HIS A 64 3.71 -54.24 14.38
N MET A 65 4.36 -53.26 15.01
CA MET A 65 5.59 -53.43 15.79
C MET A 65 5.46 -52.49 17.00
N SER A 66 4.93 -52.97 18.14
CA SER A 66 5.63 -53.60 19.28
C SER A 66 6.71 -52.72 19.92
N PHE A 67 6.40 -52.23 21.13
CA PHE A 67 7.30 -51.55 22.06
C PHE A 67 8.35 -52.51 22.60
N GLY A 68 9.62 -52.15 22.48
CA GLY A 68 10.76 -52.82 23.09
C GLY A 68 11.51 -51.85 23.99
N ASP A 69 11.46 -52.13 25.29
CA ASP A 69 12.20 -51.49 26.37
C ASP A 69 13.62 -52.08 26.41
N GLN A 70 14.66 -51.28 26.17
CA GLN A 70 16.05 -51.71 26.37
C GLN A 70 16.93 -50.57 26.90
N LYS A 71 17.46 -50.84 28.09
CA LYS A 71 18.42 -50.06 28.88
C LYS A 71 19.67 -49.74 28.08
N HIS A 72 20.07 -48.48 28.02
CA HIS A 72 21.41 -48.09 27.58
C HIS A 72 22.36 -47.99 28.78
N GLN A 73 23.41 -48.79 28.65
CA GLN A 73 24.55 -48.95 29.54
C GLN A 73 25.62 -47.90 29.18
N GLU A 74 26.32 -47.42 30.21
CA GLU A 74 27.41 -46.47 30.14
C GLU A 74 28.57 -46.96 29.26
N GLY A 75 29.10 -46.08 28.40
CA GLY A 75 30.27 -46.32 27.58
C GLY A 75 31.03 -45.02 27.34
N ILE A 76 32.12 -44.83 28.11
CA ILE A 76 33.05 -43.72 28.00
C ILE A 76 33.87 -43.90 26.71
N HIS A 77 33.68 -43.01 25.74
CA HIS A 77 34.56 -42.89 24.58
C HIS A 77 35.10 -41.46 24.50
N SER A 78 36.39 -41.35 24.83
CA SER A 78 37.24 -40.20 24.57
C SER A 78 37.43 -40.03 23.06
N GLY A 79 37.14 -38.86 22.51
CA GLY A 79 37.36 -38.56 21.09
C GLY A 79 37.03 -37.13 20.73
N ASP A 80 38.08 -36.33 20.58
CA ASP A 80 38.22 -35.13 19.76
C ASP A 80 37.02 -34.17 19.64
N ALA A 81 37.05 -33.15 20.50
CA ALA A 81 36.22 -31.96 20.37
C ALA A 81 36.59 -31.19 19.10
N PHE A 82 35.77 -31.32 18.05
CA PHE A 82 35.75 -30.37 16.94
C PHE A 82 35.30 -29.01 17.48
N SER A 83 36.27 -28.12 17.72
CA SER A 83 36.02 -26.73 18.04
C SER A 83 35.47 -26.03 16.80
N HIS A 84 34.14 -25.87 16.74
CA HIS A 84 33.58 -24.88 15.83
C HIS A 84 34.14 -23.50 16.22
N PRO A 85 34.70 -22.72 15.29
CA PRO A 85 35.05 -21.34 15.59
C PRO A 85 33.77 -20.65 16.07
N PRO A 86 33.84 -19.81 17.13
CA PRO A 86 32.69 -19.03 17.52
C PRO A 86 32.20 -18.23 16.29
N PRO A 87 30.87 -18.06 16.12
CA PRO A 87 30.36 -17.19 15.07
C PRO A 87 31.08 -15.85 15.19
N PRO A 88 31.41 -15.20 14.05
CA PRO A 88 32.13 -13.94 14.06
C PRO A 88 31.43 -12.99 15.04
N SER A 89 32.20 -12.41 15.95
CA SER A 89 31.70 -11.39 16.85
C SER A 89 31.12 -10.28 15.97
N TYR A 90 29.79 -10.15 15.98
CA TYR A 90 29.13 -9.01 15.38
C TYR A 90 29.60 -7.78 16.14
N SER A 91 30.64 -7.14 15.60
CA SER A 91 31.02 -5.80 16.00
C SER A 91 29.76 -4.96 15.84
N SER A 92 29.38 -4.25 16.90
CA SER A 92 28.20 -3.39 16.96
C SER A 92 28.39 -2.12 16.12
N THR A 93 28.84 -2.27 14.88
CA THR A 93 28.70 -1.25 13.86
C THR A 93 27.22 -1.07 13.64
N HIS A 94 26.70 0.11 13.97
CA HIS A 94 25.30 0.54 13.77
C HIS A 94 24.63 -0.22 12.62
N GLN A 95 23.85 -1.25 12.96
CA GLN A 95 23.16 -2.06 11.96
C GLN A 95 22.14 -1.14 11.28
N ALA A 96 22.40 -0.78 10.02
CA ALA A 96 21.50 0.07 9.26
C ALA A 96 20.12 -0.60 9.22
N ALA A 97 19.06 0.19 9.42
CA ALA A 97 17.70 -0.32 9.40
C ALA A 97 17.43 -1.09 8.08
N PRO A 98 16.70 -2.22 8.14
CA PRO A 98 16.32 -2.98 6.94
C PRO A 98 15.72 -2.06 5.86
N PRO A 99 15.90 -2.32 4.57
CA PRO A 99 15.36 -1.47 3.50
C PRO A 99 13.86 -1.16 3.65
N SER A 100 13.08 -2.15 4.10
CA SER A 100 11.65 -2.05 4.38
C SER A 100 11.31 -1.51 5.77
N GLY A 101 12.29 -1.39 6.67
CA GLY A 101 12.08 -1.04 8.07
C GLY A 101 11.45 -2.17 8.88
N TYR A 102 11.37 -1.96 10.19
CA TYR A 102 10.67 -2.86 11.11
C TYR A 102 9.16 -2.64 11.01
N ARG A 103 8.41 -3.73 10.87
CA ARG A 103 6.96 -3.71 10.60
C ARG A 103 6.18 -4.30 11.76
N LEU A 104 4.97 -3.78 11.96
CA LEU A 104 3.97 -4.38 12.86
C LEU A 104 2.94 -5.15 12.01
N PRO A 105 2.95 -6.49 12.03
CA PRO A 105 1.98 -7.28 11.28
C PRO A 105 0.60 -7.19 11.90
N LEU A 106 -0.40 -6.94 11.06
CA LEU A 106 -1.80 -6.75 11.42
C LEU A 106 -2.70 -7.59 10.50
N THR A 107 -3.94 -7.79 10.94
CA THR A 107 -4.97 -8.46 10.15
C THR A 107 -6.31 -7.76 10.31
N THR A 108 -7.24 -7.97 9.37
CA THR A 108 -8.59 -7.41 9.46
C THR A 108 -9.49 -8.05 10.52
N THR A 109 -9.06 -9.15 11.14
CA THR A 109 -9.83 -9.86 12.18
C THR A 109 -9.36 -9.54 13.60
N ALA A 110 -8.21 -8.88 13.74
CA ALA A 110 -7.68 -8.46 15.03
C ALA A 110 -8.05 -7.00 15.31
N PRO A 111 -8.17 -6.59 16.58
CA PRO A 111 -8.31 -5.18 16.93
C PRO A 111 -7.09 -4.39 16.47
N PHE A 112 -7.29 -3.09 16.19
CA PHE A 112 -6.17 -2.20 15.88
C PHE A 112 -5.27 -2.05 17.12
N PRO A 113 -3.94 -2.05 16.95
CA PRO A 113 -2.99 -1.98 18.07
C PRO A 113 -3.09 -0.67 18.86
N ASP A 114 -2.70 -0.72 20.13
CA ASP A 114 -2.61 0.46 20.97
C ASP A 114 -1.58 1.48 20.43
N PRO A 115 -1.73 2.78 20.73
CA PRO A 115 -0.80 3.82 20.29
C PRO A 115 0.66 3.58 20.69
N SER A 116 0.92 2.85 21.78
CA SER A 116 2.27 2.48 22.21
C SER A 116 2.97 1.53 21.22
N GLN A 117 2.19 0.73 20.47
CA GLN A 117 2.68 -0.21 19.46
C GLN A 117 2.64 0.40 18.06
N ALA A 118 1.53 1.06 17.70
CA ALA A 118 1.37 1.70 16.39
C ALA A 118 2.32 2.89 16.18
N GLY A 119 2.68 3.58 17.27
CA GLY A 119 3.41 4.83 17.24
C GLY A 119 2.50 6.03 16.97
N GLN A 120 3.12 7.20 16.80
CA GLN A 120 2.40 8.43 16.45
C GLN A 120 2.02 8.42 14.97
N PRO A 121 0.79 8.83 14.62
CA PRO A 121 0.38 8.92 13.22
C PRO A 121 1.14 10.08 12.54
N PRO A 122 1.76 9.87 11.36
CA PRO A 122 2.38 10.96 10.60
C PRO A 122 1.36 11.92 9.98
N PHE A 123 0.11 11.49 9.80
CA PHE A 123 -0.93 12.24 9.10
C PHE A 123 -2.31 12.09 9.77
N TYR A 124 -3.25 12.90 9.32
CA TYR A 124 -4.66 12.84 9.69
C TYR A 124 -5.54 12.83 8.44
N ASP A 125 -6.69 12.20 8.52
CA ASP A 125 -7.66 12.13 7.42
C ASP A 125 -8.38 13.46 7.20
N ALA A 126 -9.34 13.51 6.28
CA ALA A 126 -10.04 14.72 5.85
C ALA A 126 -10.80 15.47 6.97
N ASP A 127 -11.12 14.79 8.07
CA ASP A 127 -11.72 15.42 9.26
C ASP A 127 -10.70 16.17 10.14
N GLY A 128 -9.40 16.06 9.84
CA GLY A 128 -8.31 16.69 10.55
C GLY A 128 -7.99 16.07 11.91
N VAL A 129 -8.66 14.98 12.31
CA VAL A 129 -8.52 14.37 13.64
C VAL A 129 -8.35 12.85 13.61
N SER A 130 -8.87 12.17 12.59
CA SER A 130 -8.74 10.72 12.46
C SER A 130 -7.32 10.34 12.05
N PRO A 131 -6.63 9.47 12.81
CA PRO A 131 -5.21 9.18 12.61
C PRO A 131 -4.98 8.34 11.35
N VAL A 132 -3.95 8.70 10.58
CA VAL A 132 -3.56 7.99 9.36
C VAL A 132 -2.10 7.55 9.47
N PHE A 133 -1.88 6.26 9.21
CA PHE A 133 -0.59 5.58 9.24
C PHE A 133 -0.20 5.10 7.84
N ILE A 134 1.08 4.78 7.71
CA ILE A 134 1.71 4.21 6.52
C ILE A 134 1.90 2.71 6.72
N GLY A 135 1.72 1.91 5.68
CA GLY A 135 1.97 0.48 5.74
C GLY A 135 1.82 -0.19 4.40
N SER A 136 1.83 -1.52 4.40
CA SER A 136 1.82 -2.32 3.18
C SER A 136 0.80 -3.44 3.29
N ALA A 137 -0.04 -3.63 2.28
CA ALA A 137 -1.01 -4.71 2.19
C ALA A 137 -0.52 -5.82 1.25
N LEU A 138 -0.77 -7.08 1.61
CA LEU A 138 -0.50 -8.22 0.74
C LEU A 138 -1.67 -8.38 -0.24
N LEU A 139 -1.41 -8.26 -1.54
CA LEU A 139 -2.37 -8.58 -2.60
C LEU A 139 -1.87 -9.84 -3.32
N ASP A 140 -2.72 -10.45 -4.15
CA ASP A 140 -2.34 -11.68 -4.86
C ASP A 140 -1.07 -11.43 -5.69
N GLY A 141 -0.01 -12.20 -5.41
CA GLY A 141 1.31 -12.05 -6.04
C GLY A 141 2.08 -10.74 -5.77
N SER A 142 1.60 -9.84 -4.90
CA SER A 142 2.15 -8.48 -4.78
C SER A 142 2.05 -7.91 -3.35
N VAL A 143 2.80 -6.84 -3.08
CA VAL A 143 2.76 -6.11 -1.80
C VAL A 143 2.68 -4.62 -2.08
N HIS A 144 1.62 -3.97 -1.64
CA HIS A 144 1.36 -2.57 -1.99
C HIS A 144 1.39 -1.64 -0.78
N PRO A 145 2.17 -0.55 -0.84
CA PRO A 145 2.03 0.56 0.10
C PRO A 145 0.60 1.12 0.11
N CYS A 146 0.09 1.40 1.31
CA CYS A 146 -1.32 1.72 1.54
C CYS A 146 -1.52 2.74 2.67
N LYS A 147 -2.72 3.31 2.69
CA LYS A 147 -3.23 4.15 3.79
C LYS A 147 -3.81 3.24 4.86
N ILE A 148 -3.41 3.41 6.11
CA ILE A 148 -3.96 2.67 7.25
C ILE A 148 -4.62 3.65 8.21
N GLY A 149 -5.84 3.34 8.67
CA GLY A 149 -6.54 4.13 9.69
C GLY A 149 -7.48 3.26 10.50
N PRO A 150 -7.48 3.35 11.85
CA PRO A 150 -8.39 2.58 12.70
C PRO A 150 -9.88 2.93 12.49
N HIS A 151 -10.16 4.09 11.90
CA HIS A 151 -11.51 4.53 11.52
C HIS A 151 -11.96 4.01 10.16
N LEU A 152 -11.05 3.47 9.35
CA LEU A 152 -11.38 2.91 8.03
C LEU A 152 -12.00 1.52 8.18
N GLN A 153 -12.84 1.14 7.21
CA GLN A 153 -13.47 -0.19 7.15
C GLN A 153 -13.27 -0.78 5.75
N PRO A 154 -12.34 -1.75 5.58
CA PRO A 154 -11.35 -2.25 6.55
C PRO A 154 -10.25 -1.22 6.87
N PHE A 155 -9.41 -1.50 7.89
CA PHE A 155 -8.36 -0.58 8.37
C PHE A 155 -7.34 -0.14 7.32
N ALA A 156 -7.12 -0.93 6.27
CA ALA A 156 -6.13 -0.66 5.23
C ALA A 156 -6.83 -0.40 3.89
N SER A 157 -6.39 0.65 3.20
CA SER A 157 -6.94 1.11 1.94
C SER A 157 -5.83 1.26 0.90
N VAL A 158 -5.93 0.52 -0.20
CA VAL A 158 -4.89 0.32 -1.20
C VAL A 158 -5.28 1.00 -2.52
N PRO A 159 -4.43 1.88 -3.07
CA PRO A 159 -4.61 2.36 -4.43
C PRO A 159 -4.25 1.25 -5.43
N TYR A 160 -5.25 0.72 -6.13
CA TYR A 160 -5.06 -0.36 -7.10
C TYR A 160 -6.12 -0.35 -8.20
N GLY A 161 -5.68 -0.46 -9.46
CA GLY A 161 -6.57 -0.64 -10.61
C GLY A 161 -7.54 0.52 -10.85
N GLY A 162 -7.16 1.76 -10.51
CA GLY A 162 -8.03 2.94 -10.64
C GLY A 162 -9.01 3.13 -9.46
N ALA A 163 -8.99 2.24 -8.46
CA ALA A 163 -9.91 2.28 -7.33
C ALA A 163 -9.21 2.41 -5.97
N GLU A 164 -9.96 2.89 -4.99
CA GLU A 164 -9.61 2.74 -3.58
C GLU A 164 -10.11 1.38 -3.09
N TYR A 165 -9.20 0.42 -2.92
CA TYR A 165 -9.53 -0.94 -2.50
C TYR A 165 -9.38 -1.11 -0.99
N GLY A 166 -10.47 -1.42 -0.29
CA GLY A 166 -10.45 -1.84 1.10
C GLY A 166 -9.80 -3.23 1.23
N HIS A 167 -8.64 -3.31 1.87
CA HIS A 167 -7.88 -4.54 1.99
C HIS A 167 -8.39 -5.47 3.10
N HIS A 168 -8.62 -6.74 2.74
CA HIS A 168 -8.99 -7.80 3.67
C HIS A 168 -7.87 -8.83 3.79
N GLY A 169 -7.45 -9.17 5.01
CA GLY A 169 -6.36 -10.10 5.28
C GLY A 169 -5.18 -9.47 6.01
N ARG A 170 -3.96 -9.93 5.72
CA ARG A 170 -2.73 -9.46 6.36
C ARG A 170 -2.22 -8.16 5.74
N PHE A 171 -1.84 -7.23 6.59
CA PHE A 171 -1.13 -6.01 6.22
C PHE A 171 -0.13 -5.64 7.32
N ASP A 172 0.87 -4.85 6.98
CA ASP A 172 2.00 -4.55 7.85
C ASP A 172 2.12 -3.03 8.01
N LEU A 173 1.86 -2.53 9.23
CA LEU A 173 2.05 -1.11 9.57
C LEU A 173 3.54 -0.80 9.66
N LEU A 174 3.95 0.35 9.12
CA LEU A 174 5.29 0.92 9.31
C LEU A 174 5.24 2.05 10.32
N PRO A 175 5.78 1.87 11.53
CA PRO A 175 5.88 2.98 12.47
C PRO A 175 6.78 4.06 11.90
N PHE A 176 6.25 5.27 11.72
CA PHE A 176 7.06 6.40 11.29
C PHE A 176 7.99 6.84 12.43
N ARG A 177 9.28 6.96 12.13
CA ARG A 177 10.34 7.35 13.07
C ARG A 177 11.04 8.61 12.55
N PRO A 178 10.65 9.81 13.01
CA PRO A 178 11.18 11.07 12.46
C PRO A 178 12.68 11.26 12.73
N ASP A 179 13.27 10.51 13.66
CA ASP A 179 14.72 10.43 13.90
C ASP A 179 15.47 9.64 12.82
N GLN A 180 14.79 8.72 12.11
CA GLN A 180 15.40 7.80 11.13
C GLN A 180 14.87 7.95 9.71
N MET A 181 13.72 8.60 9.56
CA MET A 181 13.00 8.70 8.29
C MET A 181 12.61 10.16 8.02
N GLU A 182 12.49 10.48 6.74
CA GLU A 182 11.99 11.76 6.27
C GLU A 182 11.19 11.61 4.97
N PHE A 183 10.22 12.49 4.77
CA PHE A 183 9.53 12.64 3.50
C PHE A 183 10.32 13.63 2.63
N VAL A 184 10.72 13.19 1.44
CA VAL A 184 11.52 13.97 0.50
C VAL A 184 10.69 14.26 -0.74
N HIS A 185 10.63 15.52 -1.15
CA HIS A 185 9.90 15.93 -2.35
C HIS A 185 10.48 15.27 -3.60
N THR A 186 9.60 14.79 -4.46
CA THR A 186 9.96 14.22 -5.76
C THR A 186 8.83 14.34 -6.79
N SER A 187 9.10 13.87 -8.00
CA SER A 187 8.16 13.83 -9.12
C SER A 187 8.50 12.70 -10.07
N HIS A 188 7.54 12.33 -10.92
CA HIS A 188 7.69 11.46 -12.07
C HIS A 188 8.27 10.07 -11.77
N GLY A 189 8.05 9.55 -10.56
CA GLY A 189 8.57 8.26 -10.12
C GLY A 189 10.05 8.28 -9.71
N VAL A 190 10.71 9.44 -9.78
CA VAL A 190 12.16 9.58 -9.55
C VAL A 190 12.50 9.39 -8.07
N ILE A 191 13.56 8.64 -7.80
CA ILE A 191 14.19 8.61 -6.49
C ILE A 191 15.16 9.81 -6.41
N PRO A 192 15.00 10.75 -5.45
CA PRO A 192 15.89 11.91 -5.35
C PRO A 192 17.36 11.48 -5.19
N PRO A 193 18.32 12.15 -5.86
CA PRO A 193 19.73 11.78 -5.81
C PRO A 193 20.28 11.69 -4.38
N GLY A 194 21.04 10.64 -4.09
CA GLY A 194 21.65 10.41 -2.78
C GLY A 194 20.66 9.97 -1.68
N ARG A 195 19.38 9.77 -1.99
CA ARG A 195 18.40 9.27 -1.03
C ARG A 195 18.23 7.75 -1.12
N ARG A 196 17.92 7.14 0.02
CA ARG A 196 17.57 5.72 0.13
C ARG A 196 16.08 5.59 0.44
N PRO A 197 15.21 5.25 -0.52
CA PRO A 197 13.78 5.15 -0.27
C PRO A 197 13.45 3.95 0.60
N VAL A 198 12.39 4.07 1.42
CA VAL A 198 11.89 2.96 2.24
C VAL A 198 11.07 2.03 1.35
N GLU A 199 11.54 0.80 1.22
CA GLU A 199 10.86 -0.23 0.42
C GLU A 199 9.51 -0.56 1.07
N GLY A 200 8.46 -0.53 0.26
CA GLY A 200 7.10 -0.79 0.72
C GLY A 200 6.45 -2.00 0.06
N GLY A 201 7.06 -2.57 -0.97
CA GLY A 201 6.62 -3.83 -1.56
C GLY A 201 7.01 -3.91 -3.02
N TYR A 202 6.20 -4.60 -3.81
CA TYR A 202 6.45 -4.89 -5.21
C TYR A 202 5.13 -5.17 -5.94
N GLU A 203 5.10 -4.87 -7.24
CA GLU A 203 4.07 -5.33 -8.17
C GLU A 203 4.31 -6.81 -8.55
N GLU A 204 3.33 -7.46 -9.19
CA GLU A 204 3.40 -8.88 -9.59
C GLU A 204 4.60 -9.20 -10.50
N ASP A 205 5.03 -8.24 -11.31
CA ASP A 205 6.21 -8.35 -12.19
C ASP A 205 7.55 -8.15 -11.45
N GLY A 206 7.51 -7.96 -10.13
CA GLY A 206 8.67 -7.74 -9.27
C GLY A 206 9.16 -6.30 -9.22
N ASN A 207 8.50 -5.36 -9.91
CA ASN A 207 8.88 -3.95 -9.84
C ASN A 207 8.68 -3.40 -8.42
N LYS A 208 9.73 -2.76 -7.88
CA LYS A 208 9.71 -2.22 -6.52
C LYS A 208 8.70 -1.09 -6.36
N LEU A 209 8.07 -1.08 -5.19
CA LEU A 209 7.21 -0.01 -4.71
C LEU A 209 7.77 0.60 -3.43
N TYR A 210 7.65 1.91 -3.32
CA TYR A 210 8.10 2.70 -2.17
C TYR A 210 6.93 3.44 -1.54
N HIS A 211 7.06 3.75 -0.25
CA HIS A 211 6.09 4.57 0.47
C HIS A 211 6.11 6.00 -0.06
N ALA A 212 4.95 6.51 -0.44
CA ALA A 212 4.76 7.89 -0.86
C ALA A 212 3.60 8.53 -0.11
N VAL A 213 3.58 9.86 -0.10
CA VAL A 213 2.44 10.66 0.33
C VAL A 213 2.18 11.73 -0.73
N ALA A 214 0.92 11.92 -1.09
CA ALA A 214 0.49 12.98 -1.99
C ALA A 214 -0.62 13.80 -1.34
N VAL A 215 -0.82 15.03 -1.81
CA VAL A 215 -1.90 15.89 -1.32
C VAL A 215 -3.11 15.77 -2.24
N VAL A 216 -4.24 15.31 -1.70
CA VAL A 216 -5.53 15.24 -2.42
C VAL A 216 -6.54 16.07 -1.65
N ASN A 217 -7.12 17.10 -2.28
CA ASN A 217 -8.07 18.02 -1.65
C ASN A 217 -7.57 18.62 -0.32
N GLY A 218 -6.27 18.91 -0.22
CA GLY A 218 -5.63 19.46 0.98
C GLY A 218 -5.27 18.43 2.05
N VAL A 219 -5.57 17.15 1.83
CA VAL A 219 -5.27 16.04 2.77
C VAL A 219 -4.00 15.33 2.33
N LYS A 220 -3.08 15.05 3.26
CA LYS A 220 -1.91 14.21 3.01
C LYS A 220 -2.32 12.74 3.05
N VAL A 221 -2.25 12.06 1.90
CA VAL A 221 -2.73 10.69 1.72
C VAL A 221 -1.54 9.77 1.42
N PRO A 222 -1.28 8.77 2.27
CA PRO A 222 -0.31 7.72 1.98
C PRO A 222 -0.68 6.85 0.77
N GLY A 223 0.34 6.34 0.09
CA GLY A 223 0.19 5.39 -1.00
C GLY A 223 1.54 4.92 -1.52
N LYS A 224 1.61 4.65 -2.82
CA LYS A 224 2.75 4.00 -3.48
C LYS A 224 3.38 4.88 -4.56
N THR A 225 4.69 4.77 -4.73
CA THR A 225 5.44 5.30 -5.88
C THR A 225 6.41 4.24 -6.39
N GLY A 226 6.81 4.35 -7.65
CA GLY A 226 7.85 3.54 -8.27
C GLY A 226 8.28 4.19 -9.59
N GLU A 227 9.48 3.88 -10.07
CA GLU A 227 9.99 4.45 -11.33
C GLU A 227 9.05 4.11 -12.51
N HIS A 228 8.57 2.86 -12.54
CA HIS A 228 7.59 2.38 -13.52
C HIS A 228 6.21 3.05 -13.42
N LEU A 229 5.85 3.53 -12.22
CA LEU A 229 4.58 4.21 -11.95
C LEU A 229 4.56 5.66 -12.46
N ARG A 230 5.74 6.27 -12.72
CA ARG A 230 5.92 7.65 -13.15
C ARG A 230 5.23 8.69 -12.25
N GLY A 231 5.03 8.36 -10.98
CA GLY A 231 4.34 9.20 -10.01
C GLY A 231 3.94 8.44 -8.77
N SER A 232 3.16 9.11 -7.92
CA SER A 232 2.49 8.54 -6.76
C SER A 232 1.06 8.11 -7.09
N ARG A 233 0.61 7.03 -6.46
CA ARG A 233 -0.77 6.55 -6.47
C ARG A 233 -1.27 6.51 -5.03
N VAL A 234 -2.41 7.16 -4.75
CA VAL A 234 -2.98 7.25 -3.40
C VAL A 234 -4.48 6.97 -3.41
N ALA A 235 -4.97 6.35 -2.34
CA ALA A 235 -6.36 5.92 -2.19
C ALA A 235 -7.17 6.99 -1.43
N PHE A 236 -8.09 7.67 -2.11
CA PHE A 236 -8.90 8.72 -1.49
C PHE A 236 -10.28 8.88 -2.13
N GLY A 237 -11.33 8.90 -1.30
CA GLY A 237 -12.70 9.17 -1.75
C GLY A 237 -13.28 8.09 -2.67
N GLY A 238 -12.84 6.84 -2.55
CA GLY A 238 -13.31 5.71 -3.37
C GLY A 238 -12.53 5.50 -4.68
N ALA A 239 -11.53 6.34 -4.96
CA ALA A 239 -10.74 6.27 -6.19
C ALA A 239 -9.22 6.20 -5.91
N GLU A 240 -8.49 5.66 -6.88
CA GLU A 240 -7.06 5.84 -6.98
C GLU A 240 -6.78 7.18 -7.67
N HIS A 241 -5.95 8.01 -7.05
CA HIS A 241 -5.48 9.28 -7.62
C HIS A 241 -4.05 9.10 -8.10
N GLU A 242 -3.78 9.48 -9.34
CA GLU A 242 -2.43 9.52 -9.92
C GLU A 242 -1.86 10.93 -9.82
N ILE A 243 -0.73 11.08 -9.12
CA ILE A 243 -0.05 12.34 -8.89
C ILE A 243 1.36 12.22 -9.46
N ASP A 244 1.61 12.87 -10.60
CA ASP A 244 2.90 12.80 -11.28
C ASP A 244 3.93 13.81 -10.73
N ASN A 245 3.50 14.84 -10.00
CA ASN A 245 4.39 15.89 -9.49
C ASN A 245 4.06 16.29 -8.04
N ASN A 246 5.04 16.91 -7.37
CA ASN A 246 4.88 17.51 -6.04
C ASN A 246 4.33 16.57 -4.95
N TYR A 247 4.73 15.29 -5.01
CA TYR A 247 4.49 14.33 -3.93
C TYR A 247 5.80 14.10 -3.15
N GLU A 248 5.71 13.41 -2.01
CA GLU A 248 6.88 13.09 -1.20
C GLU A 248 7.08 11.57 -1.15
N ILE A 249 8.33 11.13 -1.28
CA ILE A 249 8.76 9.74 -1.08
C ILE A 249 9.37 9.60 0.31
N LEU A 250 9.05 8.54 1.04
CA LEU A 250 9.65 8.27 2.34
C LEU A 250 11.07 7.70 2.14
N CYS A 251 12.05 8.33 2.77
CA CYS A 251 13.45 7.93 2.72
C CYS A 251 14.02 7.73 4.12
N TRP A 252 15.04 6.89 4.20
CA TRP A 252 15.92 6.80 5.36
C TRP A 252 16.84 8.03 5.44
N LYS A 253 17.11 8.47 6.67
CA LYS A 253 18.12 9.47 7.01
C LYS A 253 19.52 8.87 7.05
#